data_AF-A0AAF0ZNB1-F1
#
_entry.id   AF-A0AAF0ZNB1-F1
#
_cell.length_a   1.000
_cell.length_b   1.000
_cell.length_c   1.000
_cell.angle_alpha   90.00
_cell.angle_beta   90.00
_cell.angle_gamma   90.00
#
_symmetry.space_group_name_H-M   'P 1'
#
loop_
_entity.id
_entity.type
_entity.pdbx_description
1 polymer ?
#
loop_
_entity_poly.entity_id
_entity_poly.type
_entity_poly.pdbx_seq_one_letter_code
_entity_poly.pdbx_strand_id
1 'polypeptide(L)'
;MRQYISKLMPLVVEDLLDVAAVTKYEVDVSTLGQVVQSTGYVITPYTEYPQLLGFLLKLLNSELAWSTRREVLKVIGIMGALDPHVHKRNQQSLPGSHGEVTGVTGDPGQYLRSMDELPMDLWPSFATSEEYFSTVAINSLMRILRDPSLSNYHQKVV
;
A
#
# COMPACT_ATOMS: atom_id res chain seq x y z
N MET A 1 -6.51 22.34 19.80
CA MET A 1 -6.24 20.94 19.40
C MET A 1 -4.80 20.69 18.97
N ARG A 2 -4.15 21.60 18.23
CA ARG A 2 -2.78 21.39 17.71
C ARG A 2 -1.72 20.98 18.76
N GLN A 3 -1.80 21.49 19.98
CA GLN A 3 -0.86 21.12 21.07
C GLN A 3 -0.94 19.65 21.53
N TYR A 4 -2.04 18.95 21.23
CA TYR A 4 -2.25 17.55 21.59
C TYR A 4 -1.93 16.59 20.44
N ILE A 5 -1.61 17.10 19.25
CA ILE A 5 -1.43 16.29 18.04
C ILE A 5 -0.31 15.27 18.19
N SER A 6 0.78 15.64 18.85
CA SER A 6 1.94 14.77 19.09
C SER A 6 1.63 13.60 20.03
N LYS A 7 0.56 13.71 20.85
CA LYS A 7 0.09 12.62 21.71
C LYS A 7 -1.04 11.81 21.08
N LEU A 8 -1.87 12.46 20.27
CA LEU A 8 -3.05 11.84 19.65
C LEU A 8 -2.70 11.05 18.39
N MET A 9 -1.86 11.61 17.52
CA MET A 9 -1.54 10.99 16.22
C MET A 9 -0.92 9.60 16.34
N PRO A 10 0.02 9.32 17.28
CA PRO A 10 0.56 7.98 17.43
C PRO A 10 -0.54 6.93 17.70
N LEU A 11 -1.51 7.27 18.56
CA LEU A 11 -2.61 6.37 18.91
C LEU A 11 -3.54 6.12 17.73
N VAL A 12 -3.87 7.17 16.97
CA VAL A 12 -4.72 7.05 15.77
C VAL A 12 -4.03 6.22 14.69
N VAL A 13 -2.72 6.42 14.49
CA VAL A 13 -1.95 5.66 13.50
C VAL A 13 -1.76 4.21 13.94
N GLU A 14 -1.55 3.95 15.22
CA GLU A 14 -1.44 2.60 15.78
C GLU A 14 -2.75 1.81 15.60
N ASP A 15 -3.89 2.41 15.95
CA ASP A 15 -5.22 1.78 15.77
C ASP A 15 -5.53 1.54 14.29
N LEU A 16 -5.18 2.49 13.41
CA LEU A 16 -5.38 2.34 11.96
C LEU A 16 -4.53 1.22 11.35
N LEU A 17 -3.32 0.99 11.86
CA LEU A 17 -2.40 -0.03 11.36
C LEU A 17 -2.66 -1.41 11.98
N ASP A 18 -3.53 -1.52 13.00
CA ASP A 18 -3.93 -2.79 13.59
C ASP A 18 -4.90 -3.55 12.66
N VAL A 19 -4.37 -4.57 11.99
CA VAL A 19 -5.08 -5.39 11.01
C VAL A 19 -6.15 -6.28 11.65
N ALA A 20 -6.17 -6.41 12.98
CA ALA A 20 -7.12 -7.26 13.70
C ALA A 20 -8.59 -6.76 13.64
N ALA A 21 -8.82 -5.49 13.26
CA ALA A 21 -10.14 -4.86 13.34
C ALA A 21 -10.63 -4.30 11.98
N VAL A 22 -10.74 -5.16 10.96
CA VAL A 22 -11.21 -4.80 9.60
C VAL A 22 -12.56 -4.06 9.60
N THR A 23 -13.43 -4.30 10.58
CA THR A 23 -14.73 -3.62 10.71
C THR A 23 -14.65 -2.15 11.13
N LYS A 24 -13.48 -1.65 11.51
CA LYS A 24 -13.30 -0.30 12.05
C LYS A 24 -12.67 0.71 11.07
N TYR A 25 -12.10 0.26 9.95
CA TYR A 25 -11.37 1.14 9.03
C TYR A 25 -12.12 2.39 8.59
N GLU A 26 -13.44 2.33 8.40
CA GLU A 26 -14.22 3.51 8.02
C GLU A 26 -14.19 4.60 9.11
N VAL A 27 -14.32 4.20 10.38
CA VAL A 27 -14.26 5.12 11.51
C VAL A 27 -12.84 5.62 11.72
N ASP A 28 -11.85 4.73 11.71
CA ASP A 28 -10.46 5.07 12.00
C ASP A 28 -9.89 6.04 10.96
N VAL A 29 -10.18 5.79 9.68
CA VAL A 29 -9.81 6.69 8.58
C VAL A 29 -10.56 8.01 8.71
N SER A 30 -11.88 8.00 8.96
CA SER A 30 -12.66 9.23 9.14
C SER A 30 -12.10 10.09 10.29
N THR A 31 -11.76 9.46 11.42
CA THR A 31 -11.16 10.13 12.58
C THR A 31 -9.80 10.73 12.25
N LEU A 32 -8.92 9.99 11.55
CA LEU A 32 -7.65 10.52 11.05
C LEU A 32 -7.87 11.77 10.19
N GLY A 33 -8.82 11.71 9.25
CA GLY A 33 -9.19 12.83 8.39
C GLY A 33 -9.64 14.06 9.18
N GLN A 34 -10.54 13.87 10.14
CA GLN A 34 -11.06 14.96 10.98
C GLN A 34 -9.97 15.61 11.83
N VAL A 35 -9.07 14.80 12.41
CA VAL A 35 -7.94 15.29 13.21
C VAL A 35 -7.00 16.13 12.36
N VAL A 36 -6.59 15.62 11.21
CA VAL A 36 -5.69 16.34 10.28
C VAL A 36 -6.35 17.63 9.78
N GLN A 37 -7.61 17.55 9.33
CA GLN A 37 -8.36 18.69 8.80
C GLN A 37 -8.53 19.80 9.85
N SER A 38 -8.87 19.43 11.09
CA SER A 38 -9.14 20.40 12.16
C SER A 38 -7.88 21.04 12.74
N THR A 39 -6.72 20.40 12.58
CA THR A 39 -5.45 20.87 13.15
C THR A 39 -4.50 21.49 12.13
N GLY A 40 -4.80 21.35 10.83
CA GLY A 40 -3.90 21.77 9.75
C GLY A 40 -2.61 20.96 9.72
N TYR A 41 -2.62 19.73 10.23
CA TYR A 41 -1.47 18.84 10.33
C TYR A 41 -1.26 18.04 9.03
N VAL A 42 -1.11 18.76 7.92
CA VAL A 42 -1.01 18.22 6.55
C VAL A 42 0.43 17.90 6.17
N ILE A 43 0.65 16.91 5.30
CA ILE A 43 1.95 16.41 4.80
C ILE A 43 2.85 15.80 5.88
N THR A 44 3.00 16.46 7.03
CA THR A 44 3.77 16.01 8.20
C THR A 44 3.45 14.57 8.62
N PRO A 45 2.17 14.08 8.60
CA PRO A 45 1.89 12.68 8.87
C PRO A 45 2.71 11.70 8.02
N TYR A 46 2.99 12.02 6.75
CA TYR A 46 3.79 11.16 5.88
C TYR A 46 5.28 11.13 6.22
N THR A 47 5.78 12.17 6.89
CA THR A 47 7.16 12.27 7.33
C THR A 47 7.35 11.62 8.69
N GLU A 48 6.40 11.82 9.62
CA GLU A 48 6.44 11.23 10.97
C GLU A 48 6.02 9.75 10.98
N TYR A 49 5.14 9.33 10.07
CA TYR A 49 4.65 7.95 9.94
C TYR A 49 4.78 7.47 8.48
N PRO A 50 6.00 7.10 8.02
CA PRO A 50 6.26 6.77 6.61
C PRO A 50 5.39 5.63 6.05
N GLN A 51 4.94 4.70 6.89
CA GLN A 51 4.07 3.58 6.49
C GLN A 51 2.64 4.01 6.08
N LEU A 52 2.20 5.22 6.47
CA LEU A 52 0.81 5.65 6.35
C LEU A 52 0.33 5.72 4.90
N LEU A 53 1.11 6.33 4.00
CA LEU A 53 0.73 6.46 2.60
C LEU A 53 0.63 5.09 1.92
N GLY A 54 1.60 4.20 2.16
CA GLY A 54 1.59 2.85 1.61
C GLY A 54 0.39 2.05 2.09
N PHE A 55 0.04 2.17 3.38
CA PHE A 55 -1.13 1.52 3.95
C PHE A 55 -2.45 2.03 3.34
N LEU A 56 -2.63 3.35 3.23
CA LEU A 56 -3.85 3.94 2.66
C LEU A 56 -4.02 3.58 1.18
N LEU A 57 -2.93 3.56 0.40
CA LEU A 57 -2.96 3.09 -1.00
C LEU A 57 -3.31 1.60 -1.09
N LYS A 58 -2.78 0.77 -0.18
CA LYS A 58 -3.17 -0.64 -0.07
C LYS A 58 -4.65 -0.80 0.24
N LEU A 59 -5.21 0.01 1.14
CA LEU A 59 -6.64 0.01 1.43
C LEU A 59 -7.48 0.37 0.19
N LEU A 60 -7.06 1.36 -0.61
CA LEU A 60 -7.77 1.71 -1.85
C LEU A 60 -7.83 0.55 -2.86
N ASN A 61 -6.73 -0.19 -2.99
CA ASN A 61 -6.59 -1.33 -3.89
C ASN A 61 -7.21 -2.62 -3.34
N SER A 62 -7.61 -2.64 -2.07
CA SER A 62 -8.25 -3.79 -1.42
C SER A 62 -9.75 -3.82 -1.71
N GLU A 63 -10.36 -4.99 -1.48
CA GLU A 63 -11.82 -5.16 -1.50
C GLU A 63 -12.45 -4.54 -0.24
N LEU A 64 -12.74 -3.24 -0.30
CA LEU A 64 -13.45 -2.50 0.72
C LEU A 64 -14.83 -2.03 0.22
N ALA A 65 -15.74 -1.78 1.16
CA ALA A 65 -16.97 -1.09 0.86
C ALA A 65 -16.70 0.30 0.25
N TRP A 66 -17.57 0.74 -0.67
CA TRP A 66 -17.41 2.03 -1.33
C TRP A 66 -17.36 3.22 -0.35
N SER A 67 -18.12 3.16 0.75
CA SER A 67 -18.09 4.17 1.83
C SER A 67 -16.69 4.33 2.40
N THR A 68 -16.05 3.23 2.78
CA THR A 68 -14.69 3.19 3.31
C THR A 68 -13.67 3.68 2.28
N ARG A 69 -13.74 3.21 1.04
CA ARG A 69 -12.83 3.64 -0.04
C ARG A 69 -12.92 5.14 -0.29
N ARG A 70 -14.14 5.70 -0.26
CA ARG A 70 -14.36 7.15 -0.39
C ARG A 70 -13.72 7.93 0.76
N GLU A 71 -13.78 7.42 1.98
CA GLU A 71 -13.11 8.09 3.10
C GLU A 71 -11.60 8.02 3.02
N VAL A 72 -11.02 6.90 2.60
CA VAL A 72 -9.58 6.81 2.32
C VAL A 72 -9.14 7.84 1.27
N LEU A 73 -9.89 7.97 0.17
CA LEU A 73 -9.63 9.01 -0.84
C LEU A 73 -9.71 10.42 -0.26
N LYS A 74 -10.72 10.71 0.56
CA LYS A 74 -10.88 12.02 1.20
C LYS A 74 -9.69 12.33 2.11
N VAL A 75 -9.23 11.37 2.91
CA VAL A 75 -8.12 11.57 3.84
C VAL A 75 -6.80 11.78 3.12
N ILE A 76 -6.53 11.03 2.04
CA ILE A 76 -5.35 11.29 1.19
C ILE A 76 -5.40 12.73 0.65
N GLY A 77 -6.58 13.18 0.18
CA GLY A 77 -6.78 14.56 -0.27
C GLY A 77 -6.57 15.60 0.84
N ILE A 78 -7.07 15.35 2.05
CA ILE A 78 -6.90 16.22 3.22
C ILE A 78 -5.43 16.33 3.64
N MET A 79 -4.69 15.22 3.66
CA MET A 79 -3.26 15.21 4.01
C MET A 79 -2.38 15.90 2.97
N GLY A 80 -2.85 16.01 1.73
CA GLY A 80 -2.17 16.70 0.64
C GLY A 80 -1.26 15.79 -0.18
N ALA A 81 -0.81 16.30 -1.33
CA ALA A 81 0.09 15.60 -2.22
C ALA A 81 1.51 15.54 -1.64
N LEU A 82 2.13 14.36 -1.72
CA LEU A 82 3.53 14.15 -1.35
C LEU A 82 4.38 14.01 -2.62
N ASP A 83 5.51 14.69 -2.64
CA ASP A 83 6.48 14.56 -3.73
C ASP A 83 7.02 13.12 -3.84
N PRO A 84 7.10 12.53 -5.05
CA PRO A 84 7.57 11.14 -5.22
C PRO A 84 9.00 10.88 -4.70
N HIS A 85 9.91 11.85 -4.79
CA HIS A 85 11.27 11.70 -4.26
C HIS A 85 11.27 11.72 -2.73
N VAL A 86 10.45 12.57 -2.12
CA VAL A 86 10.25 12.56 -0.66
C VAL A 86 9.65 11.24 -0.22
N HIS A 87 8.65 10.73 -0.93
CA HIS A 87 8.07 9.42 -0.64
C HIS A 87 9.12 8.30 -0.72
N LYS A 88 9.93 8.27 -1.78
CA LYS A 88 11.02 7.29 -1.94
C LYS A 88 12.02 7.36 -0.78
N ARG A 89 12.38 8.56 -0.33
CA ARG A 89 13.27 8.75 0.83
C ARG A 89 12.62 8.24 2.13
N ASN A 90 11.34 8.52 2.34
CA ASN A 90 10.61 8.08 3.52
C ASN A 90 10.56 6.54 3.59
N GLN A 91 10.37 5.86 2.46
CA GLN A 91 10.40 4.39 2.40
C GLN A 91 11.77 3.80 2.78
N GLN A 92 12.88 4.47 2.46
CA GLN A 92 14.22 3.99 2.84
C GLN A 92 14.48 4.04 4.35
N SER A 93 13.71 4.85 5.08
CA SER A 93 13.85 4.98 6.54
C SER A 93 13.10 3.91 7.34
N LEU A 94 12.23 3.12 6.68
CA LEU A 94 11.46 2.06 7.33
C LEU A 94 12.35 0.82 7.57
N PRO A 95 12.48 0.33 8.82
CA PRO A 95 13.15 -0.93 9.11
C PRO A 95 12.24 -2.09 8.72
N GLY A 96 12.69 -2.91 7.76
CA GLY A 96 11.94 -4.05 7.24
C GLY A 96 11.55 -3.86 5.78
N SER A 97 11.48 -4.98 5.06
CA SER A 97 11.29 -5.13 3.62
C SER A 97 9.94 -4.58 3.10
N HIS A 98 9.68 -3.29 3.26
CA HIS A 98 8.56 -2.59 2.60
C HIS A 98 9.06 -1.54 1.59
N GLY A 99 10.37 -1.49 1.35
CA GLY A 99 11.01 -0.68 0.33
C GLY A 99 11.35 -1.46 -0.93
N GLU A 100 10.39 -2.15 -1.57
CA GLU A 100 10.59 -2.62 -2.95
C GLU A 100 10.16 -1.56 -3.97
N VAL A 101 10.74 -0.36 -3.87
CA VAL A 101 10.86 0.56 -5.01
C VAL A 101 12.33 0.87 -5.28
N THR A 102 12.97 -0.16 -5.84
CA THR A 102 14.01 -0.07 -6.87
C THR A 102 15.40 0.41 -6.40
N GLY A 103 16.27 -0.56 -6.11
CA GLY A 103 17.72 -0.46 -6.11
C GLY A 103 18.32 -1.66 -6.86
N VAL A 104 18.88 -1.39 -8.04
CA VAL A 104 19.64 -2.34 -8.85
C VAL A 104 20.89 -2.77 -8.06
N THR A 105 20.90 -3.99 -7.56
CA THR A 105 22.13 -4.72 -7.21
C THR A 105 21.84 -6.21 -7.35
N GLY A 106 22.67 -6.88 -8.15
CA GLY A 106 22.38 -8.20 -8.70
C GLY A 106 22.20 -9.28 -7.65
N ASP A 107 21.06 -9.96 -7.74
CA ASP A 107 20.86 -11.30 -7.21
C ASP A 107 19.91 -12.05 -8.17
N PRO A 108 20.28 -13.22 -8.73
CA PRO A 108 19.52 -13.84 -9.83
C PRO A 108 18.25 -14.60 -9.34
N GLY A 109 17.78 -14.34 -8.12
CA GLY A 109 16.70 -15.12 -7.47
C GLY A 109 15.33 -14.46 -7.35
N GLN A 110 15.15 -13.18 -7.72
CA GLN A 110 13.92 -12.42 -7.44
C GLN A 110 13.17 -11.99 -8.71
N TYR A 111 12.69 -12.97 -9.50
CA TYR A 111 11.87 -12.74 -10.69
C TYR A 111 10.35 -12.73 -10.43
N LEU A 112 9.90 -12.42 -9.21
CA LEU A 112 8.46 -12.43 -8.86
C LEU A 112 7.98 -11.08 -8.33
N ARG A 113 8.49 -9.99 -8.91
CA ARG A 113 7.93 -8.65 -8.74
C ARG A 113 6.60 -8.57 -9.49
N SER A 114 5.57 -8.04 -8.84
CA SER A 114 4.25 -7.82 -9.44
C SER A 114 4.41 -7.02 -10.74
N MET A 115 4.03 -7.61 -11.89
CA MET A 115 4.15 -6.99 -13.23
C MET A 115 3.40 -5.66 -13.36
N ASP A 116 2.54 -5.32 -12.40
CA ASP A 116 1.70 -4.12 -12.35
C ASP A 116 2.47 -2.86 -11.89
N GLU A 117 3.69 -3.00 -11.35
CA GLU A 117 4.48 -1.88 -10.80
C GLU A 117 5.74 -1.53 -11.61
N LEU A 118 5.99 -2.21 -12.73
CA LEU A 118 7.14 -1.90 -13.59
C LEU A 118 6.75 -0.85 -14.64
N PRO A 119 7.57 0.20 -14.86
CA PRO A 119 7.47 1.06 -16.04
C PRO A 119 7.32 0.21 -17.30
N MET A 120 6.42 0.60 -18.19
CA MET A 120 6.13 -0.14 -19.43
C MET A 120 7.39 -0.39 -20.29
N ASP A 121 8.43 0.45 -20.11
CA ASP A 121 9.74 0.37 -20.77
C ASP A 121 10.67 -0.73 -20.20
N LEU A 122 10.32 -1.35 -19.07
CA LEU A 122 11.05 -2.45 -18.44
C LEU A 122 10.32 -3.79 -18.56
N TRP A 123 9.23 -3.86 -19.32
CA TRP A 123 8.66 -5.14 -19.70
C TRP A 123 9.71 -5.92 -20.48
N PRO A 124 10.08 -7.13 -20.04
CA PRO A 124 11.06 -7.90 -20.75
C PRO A 124 10.52 -8.21 -22.15
N SER A 125 11.40 -8.24 -23.15
CA SER A 125 11.09 -8.38 -24.59
C SER A 125 10.20 -9.58 -24.98
N PHE A 126 9.85 -10.43 -24.02
CA PHE A 126 8.91 -11.55 -24.10
C PHE A 126 7.46 -11.16 -24.43
N ALA A 127 7.07 -9.88 -24.38
CA ALA A 127 5.73 -9.43 -24.79
C ALA A 127 5.39 -9.74 -26.27
N THR A 128 6.40 -10.06 -27.07
CA THR A 128 6.26 -10.48 -28.48
C THR A 128 6.44 -11.98 -28.71
N SER A 129 6.68 -12.76 -27.64
CA SER A 129 6.90 -14.20 -27.72
C SER A 129 5.59 -14.98 -27.55
N GLU A 130 5.47 -16.13 -28.22
CA GLU A 130 4.32 -17.04 -28.06
C GLU A 130 4.15 -17.52 -26.60
N GLU A 131 5.23 -17.47 -25.81
CA GLU A 131 5.26 -17.87 -24.39
C GLU A 131 4.73 -16.79 -23.43
N TYR A 132 4.36 -15.61 -23.94
CA TYR A 132 3.83 -14.50 -23.14
C TYR A 132 2.61 -14.93 -22.30
N PHE A 133 1.61 -15.51 -22.94
CA PHE A 133 0.36 -15.88 -22.27
C PHE A 133 0.59 -16.93 -21.17
N SER A 134 1.43 -17.93 -21.44
CA SER A 134 1.80 -18.96 -20.46
C SER A 134 2.56 -18.36 -19.28
N THR A 135 3.50 -17.46 -19.53
CA THR A 135 4.30 -16.80 -18.48
C THR A 135 3.43 -15.91 -17.59
N VAL A 136 2.52 -15.13 -18.18
CA VAL A 136 1.57 -14.30 -17.44
C VAL A 136 0.61 -15.17 -16.62
N ALA A 137 0.10 -16.26 -17.20
CA ALA A 137 -0.78 -17.19 -16.51
C ALA A 137 -0.10 -17.84 -15.29
N ILE A 138 1.13 -18.35 -15.46
CA ILE A 138 1.91 -18.97 -14.38
C ILE A 138 2.19 -17.96 -13.27
N ASN A 139 2.67 -16.76 -13.60
CA ASN A 139 2.97 -15.73 -12.60
C ASN A 139 1.70 -15.29 -11.83
N SER A 140 0.58 -15.16 -12.52
CA SER A 140 -0.71 -14.81 -11.90
C SER A 140 -1.19 -15.90 -10.94
N LEU A 141 -1.12 -17.17 -11.37
CA LEU A 141 -1.49 -18.33 -10.56
C LEU A 141 -0.58 -18.47 -9.33
N MET A 142 0.73 -18.27 -9.49
CA MET A 142 1.68 -18.29 -8.37
C MET A 142 1.38 -17.20 -7.33
N ARG A 143 0.90 -16.03 -7.76
CA ARG A 143 0.47 -14.95 -6.85
C ARG A 143 -0.78 -15.36 -6.05
N ILE A 144 -1.76 -15.98 -6.71
CA ILE A 144 -2.99 -16.48 -6.06
C ILE A 144 -2.67 -17.60 -5.06
N LEU A 145 -1.77 -18.53 -5.42
CA LEU A 145 -1.38 -19.64 -4.56
C LEU A 145 -0.60 -19.18 -3.31
N ARG A 146 0.15 -18.08 -3.40
CA ARG A 146 0.86 -17.50 -2.26
C ARG A 146 -0.06 -16.76 -1.28
N ASP A 147 -1.28 -16.42 -1.68
CA ASP A 147 -2.22 -15.69 -0.84
C ASP A 147 -3.09 -16.65 0.01
N PRO A 148 -2.89 -16.70 1.34
CA PRO A 148 -3.66 -17.58 2.22
C PRO A 148 -5.14 -17.18 2.33
N SER A 149 -5.49 -15.92 2.03
CA SER A 149 -6.89 -15.47 2.04
C SER A 149 -7.71 -16.10 0.91
N LEU A 150 -7.04 -16.53 -0.17
CA LEU A 150 -7.64 -17.21 -1.32
C LEU A 150 -7.59 -18.74 -1.21
N SER A 151 -7.31 -19.29 -0.03
CA SER A 151 -7.22 -20.74 0.22
C SER A 151 -8.45 -21.54 -0.23
N ASN A 152 -9.64 -20.94 -0.20
CA ASN A 152 -10.87 -21.55 -0.73
C ASN A 152 -10.79 -21.87 -2.24
N TYR A 153 -9.94 -21.18 -3.00
CA TYR A 153 -9.70 -21.44 -4.41
C TYR A 153 -8.58 -22.47 -4.65
N HIS A 154 -7.73 -22.75 -3.66
CA HIS A 154 -6.60 -23.69 -3.79
C HIS A 154 -7.08 -25.14 -3.92
N GLN A 155 -8.24 -25.49 -3.36
CA GLN A 155 -8.80 -26.85 -3.41
C GLN A 155 -9.56 -27.19 -4.71
N LYS A 156 -9.89 -26.21 -5.56
CA LYS A 156 -10.64 -26.43 -6.81
C LYS A 156 -9.77 -26.85 -8.01
N VAL A 157 -8.45 -27.02 -7.80
CA VAL A 157 -7.45 -27.32 -8.85
C VAL A 157 -6.90 -28.76 -8.71
N VAL A 158 -7.68 -29.68 -8.13
CA VAL A 158 -7.37 -31.12 -8.09
C VAL A 158 -8.43 -31.90 -8.83
#